data_AF-A0A0A8LDD1-F1
#
_entry.id   AF-A0A0A8LDD1-F1
#
_cell.length_a   1.000
_cell.length_b   1.000
_cell.length_c   1.000
_cell.angle_alpha   90.00
_cell.angle_beta   90.00
_cell.angle_gamma   90.00
#
_symmetry.space_group_name_H-M   'P 1'
#
loop_
_entity.id
_entity.type
_entity.pdbx_description
1 polymer ?
#
loop_
_entity_poly.entity_id
_entity_poly.type
_entity_poly.pdbx_seq_one_letter_code
_entity_poly.pdbx_strand_id
1 'polypeptide(L)'
;MAAGPRFRSDYIIFYPSLACQTCKTVKLPRSKHCTICERCIPLHDHHCIWINNCVGYGNYEFFYSFLLSNCVLLTYASVRLLTLFSVTFKKDKFFLSLFLLTAAFSLMANVFTYYQLRLVNEGMTNNEQDKWYVVQEYMRNGNLVKDQNGSLYFKSTGDCIPPEDQVYYSTNLYDHAKHRLTDPVRIHNHEDITNIYDKGNFWDNMRERLHLFGRIN
;
A
#
# COMPACT_ATOMS: atom_id res chain seq x y z
N MET A 1 -29.65 -13.20 3.03
CA MET A 1 -28.65 -13.35 1.94
C MET A 1 -27.31 -12.98 2.55
N ALA A 2 -26.35 -13.91 2.63
CA ALA A 2 -25.02 -13.60 3.17
C ALA A 2 -24.36 -12.56 2.27
N ALA A 3 -23.99 -11.41 2.82
CA ALA A 3 -23.20 -10.43 2.09
C ALA A 3 -21.90 -11.08 1.63
N GLY A 4 -21.59 -11.00 0.34
CA GLY A 4 -20.32 -11.50 -0.20
C GLY A 4 -19.12 -10.81 0.46
N PRO A 5 -17.88 -11.31 0.24
CA PRO A 5 -16.69 -10.70 0.80
C PRO A 5 -16.57 -9.23 0.38
N ARG A 6 -16.29 -8.34 1.35
CA ARG A 6 -16.20 -6.88 1.16
C ARG A 6 -15.23 -6.47 0.04
N PHE A 7 -14.15 -7.24 -0.13
CA PHE A 7 -13.15 -7.02 -1.17
C PHE A 7 -13.11 -8.23 -2.10
N ARG A 8 -13.06 -7.96 -3.40
CA ARG A 8 -12.87 -8.98 -4.44
C ARG A 8 -11.39 -9.24 -4.67
N SER A 9 -11.03 -10.47 -5.04
CA SER A 9 -9.70 -10.80 -5.55
C SER A 9 -9.52 -10.19 -6.93
N ASP A 10 -8.34 -9.63 -7.20
CA ASP A 10 -8.00 -9.07 -8.52
C ASP A 10 -7.30 -10.08 -9.43
N TYR A 11 -6.89 -11.24 -8.89
CA TYR A 11 -6.12 -12.25 -9.62
C TYR A 11 -4.79 -11.70 -10.17
N ILE A 12 -4.25 -10.64 -9.54
CA ILE A 12 -2.96 -10.04 -9.86
C ILE A 12 -2.09 -10.00 -8.60
N ILE A 13 -2.56 -9.35 -7.54
CA ILE A 13 -1.85 -9.25 -6.25
C ILE A 13 -2.60 -9.93 -5.10
N PHE A 14 -3.86 -10.32 -5.31
CA PHE A 14 -4.68 -11.11 -4.39
C PHE A 14 -5.48 -12.20 -5.12
N TYR A 15 -5.42 -13.42 -4.58
CA TYR A 15 -6.06 -14.61 -5.16
C TYR A 15 -7.04 -15.23 -4.15
N PRO A 16 -8.12 -15.86 -4.62
CA PRO A 16 -9.06 -16.56 -3.75
C PRO A 16 -8.40 -17.77 -3.09
N SER A 17 -8.95 -18.19 -1.95
CA SER A 17 -8.58 -19.44 -1.24
C SER A 17 -7.11 -19.53 -0.78
N LEU A 18 -6.33 -18.46 -0.86
CA LEU A 18 -4.99 -18.42 -0.27
C LEU A 18 -5.07 -18.48 1.26
N ALA A 19 -4.46 -19.49 1.87
CA ALA A 19 -4.39 -19.61 3.32
C ALA A 19 -3.16 -18.89 3.89
N CYS A 20 -3.31 -18.29 5.08
CA CYS A 20 -2.18 -17.85 5.88
C CYS A 20 -1.48 -19.07 6.47
N GLN A 21 -0.18 -19.24 6.20
CA GLN A 21 0.58 -20.36 6.73
C GLN A 21 0.72 -20.36 8.26
N THR A 22 0.71 -19.17 8.88
CA THR A 22 0.78 -19.03 10.34
C THR A 22 -0.58 -19.19 11.01
N CYS A 23 -1.58 -18.41 10.58
CA CYS A 23 -2.90 -18.43 11.20
C CYS A 23 -3.78 -19.62 10.79
N LYS A 24 -3.42 -20.34 9.72
CA LYS A 24 -4.21 -21.44 9.13
C LYS A 24 -5.65 -21.05 8.75
N THR A 25 -5.86 -19.77 8.43
CA THR A 25 -7.13 -19.21 7.97
C THR A 25 -7.02 -18.73 6.52
N VAL A 26 -8.14 -18.76 5.79
CA VAL A 26 -8.21 -18.17 4.44
C VAL A 26 -7.99 -16.66 4.54
N LYS A 27 -7.05 -16.14 3.75
CA LYS A 27 -6.73 -14.72 3.68
C LYS A 27 -7.86 -14.03 2.92
N LEU A 28 -8.43 -13.01 3.56
CA LEU A 28 -9.29 -12.06 2.87
C LEU A 28 -8.47 -11.30 1.82
N PRO A 29 -9.04 -10.90 0.67
CA PRO A 29 -8.35 -9.97 -0.22
C PRO A 29 -7.97 -8.69 0.53
N ARG A 30 -6.82 -8.10 0.18
CA ARG A 30 -6.22 -6.95 0.90
C ARG A 30 -5.77 -7.21 2.34
N SER A 31 -5.77 -8.46 2.81
CA SER A 31 -5.23 -8.82 4.12
C SER A 31 -3.78 -9.30 4.08
N LYS A 32 -3.05 -9.11 5.19
CA LYS A 32 -1.69 -9.64 5.39
C LYS A 32 -1.48 -10.07 6.82
N HIS A 33 -0.74 -11.16 7.00
CA HIS A 33 -0.25 -11.58 8.31
C HIS A 33 0.88 -10.65 8.73
N CYS A 34 0.71 -9.94 9.84
CA CYS A 34 1.79 -9.21 10.47
C CYS A 34 2.45 -10.14 11.49
N THR A 35 3.75 -10.38 11.33
CA THR A 35 4.52 -11.24 12.25
C THR A 35 4.70 -10.59 13.63
N ILE A 36 4.70 -9.26 13.72
CA ILE A 36 4.85 -8.52 14.98
C ILE A 36 3.55 -8.58 15.79
N CYS A 37 2.39 -8.42 15.14
CA CYS A 37 1.09 -8.53 15.80
C CYS A 37 0.55 -9.96 15.85
N GLU A 38 1.26 -10.93 15.25
CA GLU A 38 0.92 -12.36 15.18
C GLU A 38 -0.49 -12.68 14.66
N ARG A 39 -1.04 -11.82 13.79
CA ARG A 39 -2.40 -11.99 13.25
C ARG A 39 -2.53 -11.44 11.83
N CYS A 40 -3.51 -11.94 11.11
CA CYS A 40 -3.92 -11.37 9.84
C CYS A 40 -4.72 -10.08 10.05
N ILE A 41 -4.24 -8.99 9.46
CA ILE A 41 -4.91 -7.68 9.49
C ILE A 41 -5.66 -7.52 8.16
N PRO A 42 -6.99 -7.30 8.17
CA PRO A 42 -7.74 -6.96 6.96
C PRO A 42 -7.36 -5.54 6.49
N LEU A 43 -7.40 -5.28 5.18
CA LEU A 43 -6.96 -4.02 4.58
C LEU A 43 -5.64 -3.53 5.19
N HIS A 44 -4.65 -4.43 5.26
CA HIS A 44 -3.39 -4.16 5.95
C HIS A 44 -2.61 -3.07 5.20
N ASP A 45 -2.26 -2.01 5.90
CA ASP A 45 -1.37 -0.98 5.40
C ASP A 45 0.08 -1.32 5.75
N HIS A 46 0.44 -1.16 7.02
CA HIS A 46 1.76 -1.42 7.56
C HIS A 46 1.69 -1.68 9.06
N HIS A 47 2.74 -2.25 9.62
CA HIS A 47 2.95 -2.21 11.07
C HIS A 47 3.66 -0.90 11.42
N CYS A 48 3.01 -0.04 12.19
CA CYS A 48 3.55 1.26 12.54
C CYS A 48 4.21 1.19 13.91
N ILE A 49 5.54 1.32 13.93
CA ILE A 49 6.33 1.32 15.16
C ILE A 49 5.96 2.47 16.11
N TRP A 50 5.47 3.59 15.57
CA TRP A 50 5.16 4.80 16.34
C TRP A 50 3.90 4.67 17.19
N ILE A 51 2.95 3.82 16.77
CA ILE A 51 1.74 3.50 17.56
C ILE A 51 1.78 2.06 18.09
N ASN A 52 2.90 1.36 17.90
CA ASN A 52 3.10 -0.04 18.25
C ASN A 52 1.92 -0.94 17.86
N ASN A 53 1.38 -0.73 16.66
CA ASN A 53 0.20 -1.43 16.17
C ASN A 53 0.15 -1.42 14.63
N CYS A 54 -0.56 -2.38 14.05
CA CYS A 54 -0.85 -2.34 12.63
C CYS A 54 -1.86 -1.25 12.30
N VAL A 55 -1.61 -0.54 11.19
CA VAL A 55 -2.59 0.32 10.53
C VAL A 55 -3.30 -0.53 9.48
N GLY A 56 -4.62 -0.54 9.52
CA GLY A 56 -5.44 -1.26 8.57
C GLY A 56 -6.93 -1.14 8.88
N TYR A 57 -7.68 -2.18 8.54
CA TYR A 57 -9.10 -2.22 8.86
C TYR A 57 -9.34 -2.12 10.37
N GLY A 58 -10.09 -1.11 10.78
CA GLY A 58 -10.52 -0.89 12.17
C GLY A 58 -9.86 0.31 12.86
N ASN A 59 -8.82 0.89 12.27
CA ASN A 59 -8.15 2.05 12.88
C ASN A 59 -7.62 3.11 11.89
N TYR A 60 -7.89 3.00 10.59
CA TYR A 60 -7.49 4.01 9.61
C TYR A 60 -7.99 5.41 9.98
N GLU A 61 -9.22 5.56 10.48
CA GLU A 61 -9.77 6.87 10.89
C GLU A 61 -8.95 7.53 12.01
N PHE A 62 -8.54 6.76 13.00
CA PHE A 62 -7.72 7.23 14.11
C PHE A 62 -6.31 7.55 13.64
N PHE A 63 -5.75 6.73 12.74
CA PHE A 63 -4.42 6.94 12.19
C PHE A 63 -4.35 8.24 11.38
N TYR A 64 -5.31 8.51 10.49
CA TYR A 64 -5.34 9.77 9.74
C TYR A 64 -5.58 10.98 10.64
N SER A 65 -6.45 10.86 11.65
CA SER A 65 -6.66 11.92 12.64
C SER A 65 -5.39 12.22 13.43
N PHE A 66 -4.64 11.18 13.81
CA PHE A 66 -3.33 11.30 14.45
C PHE A 66 -2.31 12.00 13.53
N LEU A 67 -2.21 11.62 12.26
CA LEU A 67 -1.29 12.25 11.30
C LEU A 67 -1.58 13.74 11.10
N LEU A 68 -2.85 14.09 10.86
CA LEU A 68 -3.25 15.49 10.67
C LEU A 68 -2.99 16.32 11.93
N SER A 69 -3.33 15.78 13.11
CA SER A 69 -3.09 16.46 14.38
C SER A 69 -1.58 16.70 14.62
N ASN A 70 -0.74 15.71 14.30
CA ASN A 70 0.71 15.86 14.40
C ASN A 70 1.26 16.91 13.43
N CYS A 71 0.80 16.92 12.18
CA CYS A 71 1.22 17.93 11.20
C CYS A 71 0.89 19.34 11.69
N VAL A 72 -0.32 19.55 12.21
CA VAL A 72 -0.75 20.86 12.76
C VAL A 72 0.08 21.25 13.98
N LEU A 73 0.21 20.36 14.97
CA LEU A 73 0.91 20.66 16.23
C LEU A 73 2.41 20.93 16.01
N LEU A 74 3.09 20.10 15.22
CA LEU A 74 4.51 20.27 14.93
C LEU A 74 4.77 21.54 14.13
N THR A 75 3.96 21.81 13.10
CA THR A 75 4.09 23.03 12.29
C THR A 75 3.85 24.28 13.15
N TYR A 76 2.80 24.26 13.97
CA TYR A 76 2.52 25.36 14.90
C TYR A 76 3.69 25.58 15.88
N ALA A 77 4.19 24.52 16.52
CA ALA A 77 5.32 24.61 17.43
C ALA A 77 6.57 25.20 16.75
N SER A 78 6.92 24.73 15.55
CA SER A 78 8.06 25.26 14.79
C SER A 78 7.92 26.75 14.47
N VAL A 79 6.75 27.18 14.01
CA VAL A 79 6.50 28.61 13.71
C VAL A 79 6.58 29.47 14.96
N ARG A 80 6.01 29.00 16.09
CA ARG A 80 6.08 29.72 17.37
C ARG A 80 7.50 29.84 17.90
N LEU A 81 8.29 28.77 17.82
CA LEU A 81 9.69 28.77 18.27
C LEU A 81 10.57 29.68 17.40
N LEU A 82 10.36 29.68 16.08
CA LEU A 82 11.03 30.61 15.18
C LEU A 82 10.68 32.06 15.50
N THR A 83 9.40 32.34 15.77
CA THR A 83 8.94 33.69 16.13
C THR A 83 9.56 34.16 17.45
N LEU A 84 9.56 33.32 18.47
CA LEU A 84 10.19 33.62 19.77
C LEU A 84 11.70 33.86 19.61
N PHE A 85 12.39 33.00 18.85
CA PHE A 85 13.81 33.18 18.57
C PHE A 85 14.08 34.51 17.85
N SER A 86 13.24 34.91 16.90
CA SER A 86 13.39 36.17 16.15
C SER A 86 13.16 37.41 17.00
N VAL A 87 12.15 37.42 17.86
CA VAL A 87 11.75 38.59 18.67
C VAL A 87 12.61 38.76 19.93
N THR A 88 13.21 37.70 20.45
CA THR A 88 14.01 37.79 21.68
C THR A 88 15.37 38.44 21.43
N PHE A 89 15.72 39.46 22.23
CA PHE A 89 17.02 40.14 22.17
C PHE A 89 18.19 39.23 22.54
N LYS A 90 17.99 38.30 23.47
CA LYS A 90 18.95 37.22 23.78
C LYS A 90 18.62 35.99 22.96
N LYS A 91 19.48 35.64 22.00
CA LYS A 91 19.36 34.43 21.18
C LYS A 91 19.72 33.21 22.03
N ASP A 92 18.73 32.66 22.72
CA ASP A 92 18.90 31.44 23.50
C ASP A 92 19.03 30.23 22.57
N LYS A 93 20.09 29.44 22.76
CA LYS A 93 20.33 28.20 22.02
C LYS A 93 19.21 27.18 22.24
N PHE A 94 18.52 27.26 23.37
CA PHE A 94 17.37 26.40 23.68
C PHE A 94 16.24 26.54 22.65
N PHE A 95 15.86 27.78 22.29
CA PHE A 95 14.80 28.00 21.30
C PHE A 95 15.23 27.56 19.90
N LEU A 96 16.51 27.76 19.55
CA LEU A 96 17.05 27.32 18.27
C LEU A 96 17.08 25.80 18.16
N SER A 97 17.55 25.09 19.18
CA SER A 97 17.61 23.62 19.15
C SER A 97 16.22 22.99 19.08
N LEU A 98 15.27 23.50 19.84
CA LEU A 98 13.89 23.02 19.81
C LEU A 98 13.19 23.36 18.49
N PHE A 99 13.46 24.53 17.90
CA PHE A 99 13.00 24.87 16.56
C PHE A 99 13.50 23.87 15.53
N LEU A 100 14.81 23.60 15.49
CA LEU A 100 15.41 22.66 14.54
C LEU A 100 14.81 21.25 14.69
N LEU A 101 14.61 20.79 15.93
CA LEU A 101 14.00 19.51 16.22
C LEU A 101 12.55 19.46 15.70
N THR A 102 11.71 20.40 16.13
CA THR A 102 10.30 20.43 15.72
C THR A 102 10.14 20.61 14.21
N ALA A 103 10.99 21.41 13.57
CA ALA A 103 10.96 21.64 12.13
C ALA A 103 11.31 20.37 11.34
N ALA A 104 12.33 19.62 11.79
CA ALA A 104 12.69 18.34 11.17
C ALA A 104 11.56 17.31 11.27
N PHE A 105 10.96 17.16 12.47
CA PHE A 105 9.82 16.26 12.66
C PHE A 105 8.58 16.73 11.90
N SER A 106 8.33 18.04 11.83
CA SER A 106 7.24 18.60 11.05
C SER A 106 7.39 18.29 9.56
N LEU A 107 8.59 18.48 8.99
CA LEU A 107 8.88 18.15 7.59
C LEU A 107 8.63 16.65 7.33
N MET A 108 9.18 15.79 8.18
CA MET A 108 8.99 14.34 8.06
C MET A 108 7.51 13.95 8.14
N ALA A 109 6.76 14.50 9.11
CA ALA A 109 5.34 14.21 9.30
C ALA A 109 4.50 14.67 8.09
N ASN A 110 4.77 15.86 7.54
CA ASN A 110 4.06 16.38 6.38
C ASN A 110 4.36 15.56 5.11
N VAL A 111 5.63 15.21 4.86
CA VAL A 111 6.01 14.36 3.71
C VAL A 111 5.37 12.98 3.81
N PHE A 112 5.41 12.36 4.99
CA PHE A 112 4.76 11.07 5.23
C PHE A 112 3.24 11.17 5.07
N THR A 113 2.61 12.21 5.61
CA THR A 113 1.15 12.41 5.49
C THR A 113 0.76 12.64 4.03
N TYR A 114 1.51 13.44 3.27
CA TYR A 114 1.31 13.62 1.84
C TYR A 114 1.36 12.28 1.09
N TYR A 115 2.37 11.45 1.38
CA TYR A 115 2.50 10.13 0.78
C TYR A 115 1.30 9.23 1.10
N GLN A 116 0.88 9.19 2.36
CA GLN A 116 -0.28 8.43 2.80
C GLN A 116 -1.58 8.89 2.10
N LEU A 117 -1.75 10.19 1.89
CA LEU A 117 -2.90 10.74 1.15
C LEU A 117 -2.82 10.47 -0.35
N ARG A 118 -1.62 10.47 -0.94
CA ARG A 118 -1.40 10.06 -2.34
C ARG A 118 -1.84 8.61 -2.56
N LEU A 119 -1.51 7.72 -1.62
CA LEU A 119 -1.93 6.32 -1.69
C LEU A 119 -3.45 6.15 -1.57
N VAL A 120 -4.12 7.00 -0.78
CA VAL A 120 -5.58 7.09 -0.81
C VAL A 120 -6.06 7.51 -2.20
N ASN A 121 -5.45 8.53 -2.80
CA ASN A 121 -5.82 8.99 -4.14
C ASN A 121 -5.70 7.87 -5.19
N GLU A 122 -4.69 7.01 -5.08
CA GLU A 122 -4.45 5.88 -5.98
C GLU A 122 -5.23 4.60 -5.60
N GLY A 123 -6.02 4.62 -4.53
CA GLY A 123 -6.81 3.47 -4.08
C GLY A 123 -6.02 2.31 -3.47
N MET A 124 -4.75 2.53 -3.09
CA MET A 124 -3.80 1.48 -2.67
C MET A 124 -3.36 1.63 -1.21
N THR A 125 -3.17 0.52 -0.49
CA THR A 125 -2.45 0.54 0.79
C THR A 125 -0.94 0.53 0.56
N ASN A 126 -0.12 0.87 1.58
CA ASN A 126 1.34 0.73 1.50
C ASN A 126 1.75 -0.69 1.08
N ASN A 127 1.13 -1.70 1.69
CA ASN A 127 1.39 -3.10 1.35
C ASN A 127 1.01 -3.46 -0.09
N GLU A 128 0.01 -2.81 -0.68
CA GLU A 128 -0.38 -3.05 -2.07
C GLU A 128 0.57 -2.39 -3.04
N GLN A 129 1.05 -1.19 -2.72
CA GLN A 129 2.04 -0.51 -3.51
C GLN A 129 3.31 -1.35 -3.68
N ASP A 130 3.80 -2.00 -2.62
CA ASP A 130 4.96 -2.90 -2.69
C ASP A 130 4.71 -4.07 -3.66
N LYS A 131 3.49 -4.60 -3.71
CA LYS A 131 3.14 -5.69 -4.63
C LYS A 131 3.01 -5.19 -6.06
N TRP A 132 2.41 -4.02 -6.26
CA TRP A 132 2.29 -3.39 -7.56
C TRP A 132 3.65 -3.03 -8.15
N TYR A 133 4.62 -2.65 -7.31
CA TYR A 133 6.00 -2.41 -7.74
C TYR A 133 6.59 -3.64 -8.47
N VAL A 134 6.39 -4.85 -7.94
CA VAL A 134 6.88 -6.09 -8.58
C VAL A 134 6.20 -6.29 -9.95
N VAL A 135 4.88 -6.12 -10.02
CA VAL A 135 4.13 -6.25 -11.29
C VAL A 135 4.65 -5.25 -12.33
N GLN A 136 4.84 -3.99 -11.92
CA GLN A 136 5.35 -2.91 -12.78
C GLN A 136 6.81 -3.12 -13.19
N GLU A 137 7.64 -3.70 -12.33
CA GLU A 137 9.02 -4.05 -12.66
C GLU A 137 9.07 -5.11 -13.77
N TYR A 138 8.27 -6.17 -13.66
CA TYR A 138 8.14 -7.16 -14.73
C TYR A 138 7.58 -6.54 -16.01
N MET A 139 6.62 -5.62 -15.91
CA MET A 139 6.10 -4.88 -17.07
C MET A 139 7.20 -4.05 -17.75
N ARG A 140 7.97 -3.27 -16.99
CA ARG A 140 9.06 -2.43 -17.50
C ARG A 140 10.18 -3.24 -18.15
N ASN A 141 10.48 -4.41 -17.60
CA ASN A 141 11.44 -5.35 -18.18
C ASN A 141 10.84 -6.15 -19.36
N GLY A 142 9.54 -5.95 -19.66
CA GLY A 142 8.79 -6.65 -20.69
C GLY A 142 8.67 -8.16 -20.41
N ASN A 143 8.66 -8.54 -19.15
CA ASN A 143 8.44 -9.91 -18.70
C ASN A 143 7.02 -10.12 -18.19
N LEU A 144 6.14 -9.14 -18.32
CA LEU A 144 4.72 -9.28 -18.04
C LEU A 144 3.94 -9.53 -19.33
N VAL A 145 3.16 -10.61 -19.36
CA VAL A 145 2.31 -10.97 -20.48
C VAL A 145 0.89 -11.28 -20.02
N LYS A 146 -0.05 -11.22 -20.97
CA LYS A 146 -1.47 -11.48 -20.78
C LYS A 146 -1.91 -12.59 -21.74
N ASP A 147 -2.70 -13.55 -21.25
CA ASP A 147 -3.30 -14.58 -22.10
C ASP A 147 -4.58 -14.08 -22.79
N GLN A 148 -5.18 -14.92 -23.63
CA GLN A 148 -6.43 -14.59 -24.33
C GLN A 148 -7.63 -14.38 -23.38
N ASN A 149 -7.58 -14.96 -22.18
CA ASN A 149 -8.62 -14.79 -21.15
C ASN A 149 -8.41 -13.53 -20.29
N GLY A 150 -7.28 -12.86 -20.46
CA GLY A 150 -6.91 -11.65 -19.75
C GLY A 150 -6.16 -11.86 -18.43
N SER A 151 -5.75 -13.09 -18.11
CA SER A 151 -4.93 -13.42 -16.95
C SER A 151 -3.47 -13.02 -17.17
N LEU A 152 -2.82 -12.53 -16.11
CA LEU A 152 -1.44 -12.03 -16.17
C LEU A 152 -0.42 -13.08 -15.72
N TYR A 153 0.68 -13.16 -16.46
CA TYR A 153 1.77 -14.10 -16.22
C TYR A 153 3.13 -13.41 -16.31
N PHE A 154 4.06 -13.90 -15.49
CA PHE A 154 5.47 -13.55 -15.53
C PHE A 154 6.23 -14.51 -16.45
N LYS A 155 6.99 -13.94 -17.38
CA LYS A 155 7.93 -14.64 -18.25
C LYS A 155 9.16 -15.05 -17.44
N SER A 156 9.60 -16.30 -17.57
CA SER A 156 10.87 -16.75 -16.98
C SER A 156 12.04 -15.89 -17.48
N THR A 157 12.73 -15.19 -16.59
CA THR A 157 13.90 -14.37 -16.90
C THR A 157 15.16 -15.22 -16.93
N GLY A 158 15.74 -15.41 -18.12
CA GLY A 158 17.05 -15.98 -18.34
C GLY A 158 17.48 -15.77 -19.79
N ASP A 159 18.59 -15.08 -20.00
CA ASP A 159 19.08 -14.65 -21.34
C ASP A 159 19.38 -15.83 -22.29
N CYS A 160 19.44 -17.06 -21.74
CA CYS A 160 19.80 -18.27 -22.47
C CYS A 160 18.61 -19.19 -22.81
N ILE A 161 17.35 -18.79 -22.54
CA ILE A 161 16.18 -19.65 -22.78
C ILE A 161 15.68 -19.44 -24.21
N PRO A 162 15.74 -20.45 -25.09
CA PRO A 162 15.15 -20.39 -26.43
C PRO A 162 13.65 -20.05 -26.39
N PRO A 163 13.09 -19.36 -27.40
CA PRO A 163 11.66 -19.02 -27.44
C PRO A 163 10.73 -20.24 -27.33
N GLU A 164 11.19 -21.41 -27.79
CA GLU A 164 10.51 -22.70 -27.73
C GLU A 164 10.43 -23.31 -26.32
N ASP A 165 11.35 -22.94 -25.43
CA ASP A 165 11.41 -23.39 -24.03
C ASP A 165 10.87 -22.34 -23.05
N GLN A 166 10.18 -21.33 -23.58
CA GLN A 166 9.62 -20.24 -22.79
C GLN A 166 8.53 -20.75 -21.84
N VAL A 167 8.80 -20.66 -20.54
CA VAL A 167 7.82 -20.98 -19.48
C VAL A 167 7.29 -19.68 -18.86
N TYR A 168 5.99 -19.70 -18.56
CA TYR A 168 5.30 -18.61 -17.88
C TYR A 168 4.87 -19.06 -16.48
N TYR A 169 4.99 -18.15 -15.53
CA TYR A 169 4.53 -18.33 -14.16
C TYR A 169 3.33 -17.45 -13.93
N SER A 170 2.34 -17.95 -13.21
CA SER A 170 1.23 -17.13 -12.73
C SER A 170 1.76 -15.96 -11.89
N THR A 171 1.01 -14.87 -11.87
CA THR A 171 1.29 -13.74 -10.98
C THR A 171 1.09 -14.12 -9.49
N ASN A 172 0.46 -15.27 -9.21
CA ASN A 172 0.36 -15.86 -7.89
C ASN A 172 1.64 -16.62 -7.50
N LEU A 173 2.50 -15.97 -6.72
CA LEU A 173 3.75 -16.56 -6.23
C LEU A 173 3.59 -17.83 -5.39
N TYR A 174 2.37 -18.19 -4.95
CA TYR A 174 2.11 -19.36 -4.11
C TYR A 174 1.69 -20.60 -4.89
N ASP A 175 1.28 -20.48 -6.16
CA ASP A 175 0.86 -21.66 -6.93
C ASP A 175 2.05 -22.44 -7.52
N HIS A 176 3.18 -21.77 -7.76
CA HIS A 176 4.37 -22.30 -8.42
C HIS A 176 4.05 -23.03 -9.74
N ALA A 177 2.93 -22.69 -10.38
CA ALA A 177 2.44 -23.37 -11.56
C ALA A 177 3.19 -22.88 -12.80
N LYS A 178 3.60 -23.84 -13.64
CA LYS A 178 4.22 -23.58 -14.93
C LYS A 178 3.17 -23.63 -16.03
N HIS A 179 3.11 -22.58 -16.83
CA HIS A 179 2.16 -22.43 -17.93
C HIS A 179 2.89 -22.33 -19.27
N ARG A 180 2.30 -22.94 -20.30
CA ARG A 180 2.63 -22.68 -21.71
C ARG A 180 1.46 -21.93 -22.31
N LEU A 181 1.72 -20.70 -22.77
CA LEU A 181 0.70 -19.81 -23.31
C LEU A 181 0.73 -19.85 -24.84
N THR A 182 -0.44 -19.78 -25.46
CA THR A 182 -0.59 -19.63 -26.91
C THR A 182 -0.80 -18.16 -27.23
N ASP A 183 0.10 -17.58 -28.01
CA ASP A 183 0.08 -16.17 -28.45
C ASP A 183 -0.14 -15.14 -27.32
N PRO A 184 0.76 -15.09 -26.31
CA PRO A 184 0.61 -14.17 -25.20
C PRO A 184 0.92 -12.73 -25.63
N VAL A 185 0.06 -11.78 -25.21
CA VAL A 185 0.24 -10.35 -25.49
C VAL A 185 1.13 -9.73 -24.42
N ARG A 186 2.19 -9.04 -24.83
CA ARG A 186 3.10 -8.35 -23.91
C ARG A 186 2.47 -7.07 -23.39
N ILE A 187 2.54 -6.86 -22.08
CA ILE A 187 2.02 -5.65 -21.44
C ILE A 187 3.16 -4.66 -21.28
N HIS A 188 2.97 -3.46 -21.84
CA HIS A 188 3.99 -2.40 -21.84
C HIS A 188 3.55 -1.18 -21.02
N ASN A 189 2.26 -0.88 -20.99
CA ASN A 189 1.72 0.30 -20.34
C ASN A 189 0.95 -0.07 -19.09
N HIS A 190 1.01 0.79 -18.08
CA HIS A 190 0.25 0.59 -16.83
C HIS A 190 -1.26 0.64 -17.06
N GLU A 191 -1.74 1.29 -18.13
CA GLU A 191 -3.15 1.41 -18.48
C GLU A 191 -3.78 0.07 -18.87
N ASP A 192 -2.96 -0.88 -19.32
CA ASP A 192 -3.42 -2.23 -19.67
C ASP A 192 -3.70 -3.10 -18.43
N ILE A 193 -3.38 -2.59 -17.23
CA ILE A 193 -3.59 -3.25 -15.95
C ILE A 193 -4.51 -2.39 -15.07
N THR A 194 -5.64 -2.95 -14.67
CA THR A 194 -6.63 -2.23 -13.87
C THR A 194 -6.45 -2.49 -12.38
N ASN A 195 -6.26 -1.43 -11.59
CA ASN A 195 -6.42 -1.51 -10.14
C ASN A 195 -7.90 -1.44 -9.76
N ILE A 196 -8.53 -2.59 -9.50
CA ILE A 196 -9.97 -2.66 -9.16
C ILE A 196 -10.33 -2.03 -7.80
N TYR A 197 -9.33 -1.68 -6.99
CA TYR A 197 -9.52 -1.05 -5.70
C TYR A 197 -9.58 0.47 -5.78
N ASP A 198 -9.06 1.06 -6.86
CA ASP A 198 -9.21 2.49 -7.14
C ASP A 198 -10.65 2.79 -7.59
N LYS A 199 -11.32 3.69 -6.86
CA LYS A 199 -12.67 4.20 -7.16
C LYS A 199 -12.65 5.38 -8.12
N GLY A 200 -11.48 5.82 -8.56
CA GLY A 200 -11.30 6.91 -9.52
C GLY A 200 -11.31 8.31 -8.92
N ASN A 201 -11.53 8.45 -7.60
CA ASN A 201 -11.34 9.71 -6.89
C ASN A 201 -10.96 9.51 -5.43
N PHE A 202 -10.27 10.53 -4.89
CA PHE A 202 -9.78 10.55 -3.52
C PHE A 202 -10.85 10.27 -2.46
N TRP A 203 -12.03 10.90 -2.57
CA TRP A 203 -13.05 10.83 -1.52
C TRP A 203 -13.70 9.45 -1.43
N ASP A 204 -13.93 8.79 -2.56
CA ASP A 204 -14.47 7.43 -2.56
C ASP A 204 -13.45 6.42 -2.03
N ASN A 205 -12.17 6.57 -2.38
CA ASN A 205 -11.10 5.77 -1.80
C ASN A 205 -10.95 6.02 -0.29
N MET A 206 -11.10 7.26 0.16
CA MET A 206 -11.03 7.62 1.59
C MET A 206 -12.20 7.04 2.38
N ARG A 207 -13.43 7.06 1.83
CA ARG A 207 -14.63 6.49 2.48
C ARG A 207 -14.46 5.00 2.78
N GLU A 208 -13.78 4.25 1.91
CA GLU A 208 -13.49 2.83 2.14
C GLU A 208 -12.65 2.62 3.41
N ARG A 209 -11.70 3.53 3.68
CA ARG A 209 -10.81 3.51 4.85
C ARG A 209 -11.47 4.03 6.13
N LEU A 210 -12.39 4.99 6.02
CA LEU A 210 -13.02 5.68 7.14
C LEU A 210 -14.28 5.01 7.70
N HIS A 211 -14.60 3.77 7.32
CA HIS A 211 -15.77 3.06 7.85
C HIS A 211 -17.11 3.78 7.60
N LEU A 212 -17.16 4.75 6.67
CA LEU A 212 -18.32 5.63 6.46
C LEU A 212 -19.55 4.93 5.85
N PHE A 213 -19.48 3.62 5.60
CA PHE A 213 -20.65 2.79 5.33
C PHE A 213 -20.52 1.42 6.03
N GLY A 214 -21.33 1.24 7.09
CA GLY A 214 -21.79 -0.05 7.58
C GLY A 214 -20.89 -0.76 8.60
N ARG A 215 -21.31 -0.75 9.88
CA ARG A 215 -20.97 -1.81 10.83
C ARG A 215 -21.36 -3.17 10.23
N ILE A 216 -20.44 -4.12 10.33
CA ILE A 216 -20.74 -5.53 10.11
C ILE A 216 -21.61 -5.94 11.32
N ASN A 217 -22.89 -6.20 11.07
CA ASN A 217 -23.71 -7.06 11.93
C ASN A 217 -23.51 -8.50 11.47
#